data_AF-A0A1B9DFF9-F1
#
_entry.id   AF-A0A1B9DFF9-F1
#
_cell.length_a   1.000
_cell.length_b   1.000
_cell.length_c   1.000
_cell.angle_alpha   90.00
_cell.angle_beta   90.00
_cell.angle_gamma   90.00
#
_symmetry.space_group_name_H-M   'P 1'
#
loop_
_entity.id
_entity.type
_entity.pdbx_description
1 polymer ?
#
loop_
_entity_poly.entity_id
_entity_poly.type
_entity_poly.pdbx_seq_one_letter_code
_entity_poly.pdbx_strand_id
1 'polypeptide(L)' 'MKKILFYGSIIILIYLIYIVINIFTYHYENLNNYGNGFLIGKILLILIFGFVIYKTNPFKEKTKY' A
#
# COMPACT_ATOMS: atom_id res chain seq x y z
N MET A 1 -2.18 -7.98 19.07
CA MET A 1 -3.19 -7.38 18.16
C MET A 1 -2.59 -6.32 17.23
N LYS A 2 -1.98 -5.23 17.72
CA LYS A 2 -1.34 -4.20 16.85
C LYS A 2 -0.26 -4.74 15.89
N LYS A 3 0.54 -5.73 16.33
CA LYS A 3 1.60 -6.37 15.50
C LYS A 3 1.05 -7.14 14.30
N ILE A 4 -0.05 -7.89 14.48
CA ILE A 4 -0.69 -8.64 13.37
C ILE A 4 -1.25 -7.66 12.34
N LEU A 5 -1.89 -6.58 12.78
CA LEU A 5 -2.36 -5.52 11.89
C LEU A 5 -1.20 -4.85 11.14
N PHE A 6 -0.05 -4.64 11.80
CA PHE A 6 1.15 -4.09 11.18
C PHE A 6 1.73 -5.02 10.10
N TYR A 7 2.00 -6.29 10.44
CA TYR A 7 2.55 -7.26 9.48
C TYR A 7 1.57 -7.58 8.34
N GLY A 8 0.28 -7.71 8.65
CA GLY A 8 -0.77 -7.89 7.63
C GLY A 8 -0.86 -6.70 6.68
N SER A 9 -0.80 -5.47 7.21
CA SER A 9 -0.80 -4.26 6.38
C SER A 9 0.44 -4.18 5.48
N ILE A 10 1.61 -4.62 5.95
CA ILE A 10 2.83 -4.66 5.13
C ILE A 10 2.67 -5.60 3.95
N ILE A 11 2.14 -6.81 4.17
CA ILE A 11 1.93 -7.79 3.10
C ILE A 11 0.97 -7.22 2.05
N ILE A 12 -0.13 -6.60 2.50
CA ILE A 12 -1.11 -5.97 1.61
C ILE A 12 -0.47 -4.80 0.83
N LEU A 13 0.36 -3.98 1.48
CA LEU A 13 1.07 -2.87 0.85
C LEU A 13 2.00 -3.38 -0.27
N ILE A 14 2.78 -4.42 -0.02
CA ILE A 14 3.68 -5.03 -1.02
C ILE A 14 2.88 -5.56 -2.22
N TYR A 15 1.75 -6.23 -1.96
CA TYR A 15 0.87 -6.73 -3.02
C TYR A 15 0.27 -5.60 -3.86
N LEU A 16 -0.15 -4.50 -3.24
CA LEU A 16 -0.65 -3.32 -3.95
C LEU A 16 0.44 -2.69 -4.82
N ILE A 17 1.67 -2.58 -4.32
CA ILE A 17 2.81 -2.08 -5.08
C ILE A 17 3.09 -2.97 -6.29
N TYR A 18 3.07 -4.30 -6.11
CA TYR A 18 3.21 -5.25 -7.21
C TYR A 18 2.14 -5.03 -8.30
N ILE A 19 0.87 -4.86 -7.92
CA ILE A 19 -0.20 -4.56 -8.89
C ILE A 19 0.09 -3.26 -9.64
N VAL A 20 0.49 -2.20 -8.94
CA VAL A 20 0.78 -0.91 -9.58
C VAL A 20 1.94 -1.05 -10.57
N ILE A 21 3.04 -1.69 -10.17
CA ILE A 21 4.19 -1.94 -11.06
C ILE A 21 3.75 -2.79 -12.28
N ASN A 22 2.98 -3.86 -12.05
CA ASN A 22 2.50 -4.72 -13.12
C ASN A 22 1.67 -3.94 -14.15
N ILE A 23 0.82 -3.02 -13.69
CA ILE A 23 0.04 -2.16 -14.58
C ILE A 23 0.96 -1.22 -15.37
N PHE A 24 1.92 -0.57 -14.72
CA PHE A 24 2.86 0.33 -15.39
C PHE A 24 3.77 -0.39 -16.40
N THR A 25 4.14 -1.65 -16.15
CA THR A 25 5.07 -2.38 -17.02
C THR A 25 4.37 -3.12 -18.17
N TYR A 26 3.22 -3.75 -17.89
CA TYR A 26 2.59 -4.69 -18.84
C TYR A 26 1.25 -4.21 -19.41
N HIS A 27 0.62 -3.22 -18.78
CA HIS A 27 -0.70 -2.75 -19.16
C HIS A 27 -0.76 -1.24 -19.36
N TYR A 28 0.40 -0.58 -19.54
CA TYR A 28 0.48 0.85 -19.74
C TYR A 28 -0.33 1.31 -20.97
N GLU A 29 -0.24 0.56 -22.06
CA GLU A 29 -0.97 0.84 -23.30
C GLU A 29 -2.50 0.67 -23.14
N ASN A 30 -2.95 -0.06 -22.11
CA ASN A 30 -4.35 -0.26 -21.79
C ASN A 30 -4.90 0.74 -20.74
N LEU A 31 -4.11 1.75 -20.33
CA LEU A 31 -4.60 2.85 -19.48
C LEU A 31 -5.58 3.73 -20.25
N ASN A 32 -6.85 3.34 -20.22
CA ASN A 32 -7.97 4.23 -20.53
C ASN A 32 -8.43 4.99 -19.27
N ASN A 33 -9.46 5.82 -19.41
CA ASN A 33 -10.00 6.60 -18.27
C ASN A 33 -10.39 5.72 -17.07
N TYR A 34 -10.88 4.50 -17.31
CA TYR A 34 -11.19 3.54 -16.24
C TYR A 34 -9.92 2.98 -15.60
N GLY A 35 -8.92 2.60 -16.39
CA GLY A 35 -7.61 2.15 -15.92
C GLY A 35 -6.91 3.19 -15.05
N ASN A 36 -6.98 4.47 -15.44
CA ASN A 36 -6.48 5.58 -14.63
C ASN A 36 -7.23 5.71 -13.30
N GLY A 37 -8.55 5.62 -13.30
CA GLY A 37 -9.35 5.62 -12.06
C GLY A 37 -8.99 4.46 -11.12
N PHE A 38 -8.79 3.26 -11.68
CA PHE A 38 -8.35 2.08 -10.93
C PHE A 38 -6.96 2.28 -10.30
N LEU A 39 -6.00 2.80 -11.07
CA LEU A 39 -4.66 3.14 -10.59
C LEU A 39 -4.69 4.15 -9.46
N ILE A 40 -5.46 5.24 -9.61
CA ILE A 40 -5.64 6.26 -8.57
C ILE A 40 -6.21 5.63 -7.29
N GLY A 41 -7.20 4.74 -7.41
CA GLY A 41 -7.74 4.00 -6.27
C GLY A 41 -6.69 3.14 -5.56
N LYS A 42 -5.83 2.46 -6.32
CA LYS A 42 -4.72 1.66 -5.75
C LYS A 42 -3.70 2.55 -5.03
N ILE A 43 -3.36 3.71 -5.59
CA ILE A 43 -2.45 4.68 -4.97
C ILE A 43 -3.04 5.21 -3.65
N LEU A 44 -4.33 5.54 -3.61
CA LEU A 44 -5.04 5.91 -2.39
C LEU A 44 -4.99 4.80 -1.33
N LEU A 45 -5.22 3.55 -1.73
CA LEU A 45 -5.08 2.39 -0.83
C LEU A 45 -3.67 2.24 -0.28
N ILE A 46 -2.63 2.43 -1.10
CA ILE A 46 -1.23 2.41 -0.67
C ILE A 46 -0.98 3.48 0.40
N LEU A 47 -1.50 4.70 0.21
CA LEU A 47 -1.38 5.78 1.20
C LEU A 47 -2.07 5.43 2.52
N ILE A 48 -3.28 4.86 2.46
CA ILE A 48 -4.02 4.45 3.66
C ILE A 48 -3.26 3.35 4.42
N PHE A 49 -2.84 2.29 3.73
CA PHE A 49 -2.08 1.21 4.36
C PHE A 49 -0.72 1.69 4.87
N GLY A 50 -0.04 2.58 4.14
CA GLY A 50 1.18 3.23 4.59
C GLY A 50 0.98 4.03 5.88
N PHE A 51 -0.12 4.78 5.99
CA PHE A 51 -0.49 5.49 7.21
C PHE A 51 -0.81 4.54 8.37
N VAL A 52 -1.54 3.45 8.11
CA VAL A 52 -1.83 2.42 9.12
C VAL A 52 -0.54 1.79 9.62
N ILE A 53 0.39 1.42 8.74
CA ILE A 53 1.71 0.88 9.10
C ILE A 53 2.47 1.89 9.96
N TYR A 54 2.52 3.17 9.55
CA TYR A 54 3.20 4.22 10.30
C TYR A 54 2.64 4.40 11.71
N LYS A 55 1.31 4.44 11.84
CA LYS A 55 0.61 4.65 13.13
C LYS A 55 0.66 3.41 14.02
N THR A 56 0.60 2.21 13.45
CA THR A 56 0.62 0.95 14.20
C THR A 56 2.03 0.41 14.43
N ASN A 57 3.06 1.10 13.95
CA ASN A 57 4.46 0.71 14.05
C ASN A 57 4.87 0.48 15.52
N PRO A 58 5.04 -0.78 15.94
CA PRO A 58 5.34 -1.12 17.33
C PRO A 58 6.78 -0.78 17.72
N PHE A 59 7.64 -0.45 16.75
CA PHE A 59 9.05 -0.10 16.98
C PHE A 59 9.24 1.38 17.34
N LYS A 60 8.22 2.22 17.10
CA LYS A 60 8.28 3.67 17.36
C LYS A 60 8.04 4.05 18.83
N GLU A 61 7.40 3.17 19.61
CA GLU A 61 7.16 3.36 21.05
C GLU A 61 8.35 2.96 21.93
N LYS A 62 9.28 2.13 21.43
CA LYS A 62 10.40 1.59 22.23
C LYS A 62 11.57 2.55 22.45
N THR A 63 11.62 3.68 21.75
CA THR A 63 12.71 4.67 21.80
C THR A 63 12.44 5.85 22.74
N LYS A 64 11.41 5.78 23.59
CA LYS A 64 11.00 6.84 24.52
C LYS A 64 11.45 6.64 25.98
N TYR A 65 12.51 5.86 26.20
CA TYR A 65 13.12 5.68 27.53
C TYR A 65 14.37 6.54 27.66
#